data_AF-A0A260YRF1-F1
#
_entry.id   AF-A0A260YRF1-F1
#
_cell.length_a   1.000
_cell.length_b   1.000
_cell.length_c   1.000
_cell.angle_alpha   90.00
_cell.angle_beta   90.00
_cell.angle_gamma   90.00
#
_symmetry.space_group_name_H-M   'P 1'
#
loop_
_entity.id
_entity.type
_entity.pdbx_description
1 polymer ?
#
loop_
_entity_poly.entity_id
_entity_poly.type
_entity_poly.pdbx_seq_one_letter_code
_entity_poly.pdbx_strand_id
1 'polypeptide(L)'
;MGAKQSQERKSYLDDYPDPLGRFTSIYNIENISSIVASRHQKSVTTAKWFVKMNIHFTHGIWMPVERGAPLFLVVYCGVLCPEVKNWRVKANVKFILHDLNDVQNSVEYHCGNVWFDNYTHEKPVIYQDTNISLDSLLNDSFGYVKDNMMRMATDIRVLEVEGFHQPTVVNYRVPPADPFYKQLCKFSDEEIYINKAVSLQLDTAENINYFSRS
;
A
#
# COMPACT_ATOMS: atom_id res chain seq x y z
N MET A 1 7.18 -25.70 46.40
CA MET A 1 6.13 -25.27 45.45
C MET A 1 6.65 -24.06 44.70
N GLY A 2 7.13 -24.24 43.47
CA GLY A 2 7.62 -23.14 42.64
C GLY A 2 6.49 -22.60 41.78
N ALA A 3 6.16 -21.32 41.93
CA ALA A 3 5.20 -20.63 41.08
C ALA A 3 5.72 -20.64 39.63
N LYS A 4 4.97 -21.25 38.71
CA LYS A 4 5.18 -21.06 37.27
C LYS A 4 4.91 -19.59 36.97
N GLN A 5 5.96 -18.85 36.63
CA GLN A 5 5.82 -17.53 36.02
C GLN A 5 4.95 -17.70 34.77
N SER A 6 3.80 -17.03 34.75
CA SER A 6 3.00 -16.88 33.54
C SER A 6 3.82 -16.05 32.57
N GLN A 7 4.42 -16.70 31.57
CA GLN A 7 4.92 -16.03 30.39
C GLN A 7 3.72 -15.29 29.79
N GLU A 8 3.75 -13.96 29.82
CA GLU A 8 2.78 -13.14 29.08
C GLU A 8 2.75 -13.64 27.64
N ARG A 9 1.56 -14.03 27.16
CA ARG A 9 1.35 -14.39 25.76
C ARG A 9 1.61 -13.13 24.94
N LYS A 10 2.83 -12.97 24.42
CA LYS A 10 3.11 -12.01 23.35
C LYS A 10 2.19 -12.33 22.18
N SER A 11 1.60 -11.28 21.59
CA SER A 11 0.73 -11.45 20.44
C SER A 11 1.59 -11.90 19.27
N TYR A 12 1.22 -12.97 18.57
CA TYR A 12 1.95 -13.42 17.38
C TYR A 12 1.95 -12.37 16.26
N LEU A 13 1.03 -11.41 16.31
CA LEU A 13 0.98 -10.26 15.41
C LEU A 13 2.19 -9.33 15.61
N ASP A 14 2.82 -9.36 16.78
CA ASP A 14 4.04 -8.58 17.06
C ASP A 14 5.22 -9.05 16.17
N ASP A 15 5.19 -10.30 15.69
CA ASP A 15 6.21 -10.88 14.80
C ASP A 15 5.92 -10.64 13.30
N TYR A 16 4.73 -10.17 12.94
CA TYR A 16 4.32 -9.93 11.55
C TYR A 16 4.04 -8.44 11.31
N PRO A 17 5.01 -7.67 10.81
CA PRO A 17 4.75 -6.29 10.43
C PRO A 17 3.73 -6.27 9.28
N ASP A 18 2.62 -5.55 9.50
CA ASP A 18 1.52 -5.33 8.54
C ASP A 18 0.63 -6.55 8.24
N PRO A 19 -0.03 -7.14 9.26
CA PRO A 19 -0.81 -8.38 9.15
C PRO A 19 -2.01 -8.28 8.19
N LEU A 20 -2.52 -7.08 7.90
CA LEU A 20 -3.62 -6.87 6.94
C LEU A 20 -3.12 -6.55 5.52
N GLY A 21 -1.80 -6.47 5.34
CA GLY A 21 -1.13 -6.32 4.06
C GLY A 21 -0.37 -5.00 3.92
N ARG A 22 0.86 -5.11 3.41
CA ARG A 22 1.66 -3.99 2.89
C ARG A 22 1.65 -4.00 1.37
N PHE A 23 1.34 -2.86 0.75
CA PHE A 23 1.29 -2.68 -0.70
C PHE A 23 2.39 -1.71 -1.09
N THR A 24 3.28 -2.14 -1.99
CA THR A 24 4.30 -1.28 -2.58
C THR A 24 4.11 -1.30 -4.09
N SER A 25 4.16 -0.12 -4.72
CA SER A 25 3.99 0.02 -6.16
C SER A 25 4.88 1.15 -6.68
N ILE A 26 5.42 0.97 -7.88
CA ILE A 26 6.15 1.98 -8.64
C ILE A 26 5.35 2.27 -9.90
N TYR A 27 5.16 3.54 -10.20
CA TYR A 27 4.49 4.03 -11.40
C TYR A 27 5.43 4.95 -12.17
N ASN A 28 5.84 4.49 -13.36
CA ASN A 28 6.49 5.32 -14.36
C ASN A 28 5.40 5.98 -15.21
N ILE A 29 5.34 7.30 -15.16
CA ILE A 29 4.38 8.10 -15.91
C ILE A 29 5.12 8.64 -17.12
N GLU A 30 4.81 8.10 -18.29
CA GLU A 30 5.37 8.53 -19.57
C GLU A 30 4.55 9.68 -20.16
N ASN A 31 5.16 10.41 -21.09
CA ASN A 31 4.52 11.50 -21.84
C ASN A 31 4.00 12.64 -20.97
N ILE A 32 4.77 13.02 -19.95
CA ILE A 32 4.40 14.09 -18.99
C ILE A 32 4.04 15.40 -19.69
N SER A 33 4.81 15.82 -20.69
CA SER A 33 4.54 17.05 -21.46
C SER A 33 3.14 17.05 -22.09
N SER A 34 2.72 15.92 -22.67
CA SER A 34 1.38 15.75 -23.24
C SER A 34 0.30 15.74 -22.16
N ILE A 35 0.52 15.03 -21.05
CA ILE A 35 -0.42 14.99 -19.91
C ILE A 35 -0.65 16.40 -19.37
N VAL A 36 0.42 17.16 -19.18
CA VAL A 36 0.37 18.56 -18.73
C VAL A 36 -0.41 19.43 -19.72
N ALA A 37 -0.16 19.29 -21.02
CA ALA A 37 -0.87 20.05 -22.05
C ALA A 37 -2.38 19.72 -22.09
N SER A 38 -2.75 18.45 -21.91
CA SER A 38 -4.14 17.97 -21.94
C SER A 38 -4.86 17.97 -20.58
N ARG A 39 -4.24 18.50 -19.51
CA ARG A 39 -4.77 18.39 -18.13
C ARG A 39 -6.16 19.00 -17.92
N HIS A 40 -6.54 19.95 -18.78
CA HIS A 40 -7.89 20.53 -18.80
C HIS A 40 -8.98 19.53 -19.21
N GLN A 41 -8.62 18.44 -19.89
CA GLN A 41 -9.51 17.33 -20.25
C GLN A 41 -9.44 16.20 -19.23
N LYS A 42 -8.22 15.88 -18.77
CA LYS A 42 -7.97 14.84 -17.77
C LYS A 42 -6.81 15.26 -16.87
N SER A 43 -7.14 15.71 -15.67
CA SER A 43 -6.18 16.24 -14.70
C SER A 43 -5.53 15.15 -13.84
N VAL A 44 -6.09 13.94 -13.79
CA VAL A 44 -5.59 12.84 -12.95
C VAL A 44 -5.04 11.72 -13.83
N THR A 45 -3.83 11.25 -13.53
CA THR A 45 -3.27 10.02 -14.10
C THR A 45 -2.90 9.06 -12.97
N THR A 46 -3.29 7.80 -13.09
CA THR A 46 -3.09 6.77 -12.08
C THR A 46 -2.49 5.51 -12.69
N ALA A 47 -1.76 4.76 -11.88
CA ALA A 47 -1.29 3.43 -12.23
C ALA A 47 -2.45 2.45 -12.45
N LYS A 48 -2.11 1.23 -12.88
CA LYS A 48 -3.02 0.10 -12.80
C LYS A 48 -3.32 -0.20 -11.33
N TRP A 49 -4.51 -0.72 -11.08
CA TRP A 49 -4.89 -1.22 -9.76
C TRP A 49 -4.02 -2.41 -9.36
N PHE A 50 -3.51 -2.39 -8.14
CA PHE A 50 -2.80 -3.49 -7.53
C PHE A 50 -3.62 -4.04 -6.36
N VAL A 51 -3.87 -5.35 -6.42
CA VAL A 51 -4.85 -6.05 -5.58
C VAL A 51 -4.12 -7.00 -4.64
N LYS A 52 -4.53 -7.06 -3.38
CA LYS A 52 -4.17 -8.15 -2.45
C LYS A 52 -5.42 -8.55 -1.66
N MET A 53 -5.87 -9.77 -1.90
CA MET A 53 -7.11 -10.30 -1.35
C MET A 53 -8.27 -9.35 -1.67
N ASN A 54 -8.98 -8.86 -0.65
CA ASN A 54 -10.17 -8.06 -0.82
C ASN A 54 -9.88 -6.56 -0.93
N ILE A 55 -8.64 -6.11 -0.80
CA ILE A 55 -8.26 -4.70 -0.90
C ILE A 55 -7.48 -4.46 -2.18
N HIS A 56 -7.80 -3.36 -2.86
CA HIS A 56 -7.04 -2.89 -4.02
C HIS A 56 -6.79 -1.39 -3.94
N PHE A 57 -5.60 -0.99 -4.37
CA PHE A 57 -5.20 0.41 -4.42
C PHE A 57 -4.74 0.78 -5.83
N THR A 58 -4.92 2.04 -6.18
CA THR A 58 -4.18 2.67 -7.27
C THR A 58 -3.66 4.01 -6.78
N HIS A 59 -2.58 4.48 -7.37
CA HIS A 59 -1.91 5.71 -6.99
C HIS A 59 -1.52 6.50 -8.23
N GLY A 60 -1.29 7.78 -8.07
CA GLY A 60 -0.97 8.64 -9.19
C GLY A 60 -0.77 10.09 -8.79
N ILE A 61 -0.90 10.95 -9.80
CA ILE A 61 -0.76 12.39 -9.66
C ILE A 61 -1.99 13.09 -10.23
N TRP A 62 -2.45 14.10 -9.49
CA TRP A 62 -3.45 15.05 -9.93
C TRP A 62 -2.78 16.39 -10.20
N MET A 63 -2.99 16.90 -11.41
CA MET A 63 -2.43 18.15 -11.93
C MET A 63 -3.57 19.16 -12.16
N PRO A 64 -3.81 20.08 -11.22
CA PRO A 64 -4.89 21.06 -11.36
C PRO A 64 -4.74 21.94 -12.60
N VAL A 65 -5.87 22.46 -13.09
CA VAL A 65 -5.90 23.37 -14.24
C VAL A 65 -5.44 24.78 -13.84
N GLU A 66 -5.74 25.16 -12.60
CA GLU A 66 -5.43 26.46 -12.01
C GLU A 66 -3.93 26.75 -12.03
N ARG A 67 -3.56 27.91 -12.58
CA ARG A 67 -2.15 28.33 -12.65
C ARG A 67 -1.63 28.60 -11.23
N GLY A 68 -0.47 28.04 -10.92
CA GLY A 68 0.18 28.18 -9.61
C GLY A 68 -0.33 27.22 -8.54
N ALA A 69 -1.35 26.40 -8.84
CA ALA A 69 -1.76 25.34 -7.92
C ALA A 69 -0.67 24.25 -7.83
N PRO A 70 -0.41 23.73 -6.63
CA PRO A 70 0.52 22.62 -6.46
C PRO A 70 0.00 21.35 -7.13
N LEU A 71 0.90 20.44 -7.44
CA LEU A 71 0.53 19.08 -7.80
C LEU A 71 0.10 18.31 -6.55
N PHE A 72 -0.79 17.33 -6.73
CA PHE A 72 -1.24 16.45 -5.65
C PHE A 72 -0.89 15.01 -5.96
N LEU A 73 -0.36 14.28 -4.98
CA LEU A 73 -0.24 12.83 -5.06
C LEU A 73 -1.54 12.22 -4.56
N VAL A 74 -2.02 11.18 -5.24
CA VAL A 74 -3.31 10.55 -4.92
C VAL A 74 -3.15 9.06 -4.70
N VAL A 75 -3.87 8.53 -3.71
CA VAL A 75 -4.15 7.10 -3.57
C VAL A 75 -5.65 6.92 -3.57
N TYR A 76 -6.14 6.00 -4.38
CA TYR A 76 -7.51 5.50 -4.31
C TYR A 76 -7.53 4.11 -3.69
N CYS A 77 -8.55 3.83 -2.91
CA CYS A 77 -8.81 2.52 -2.33
C CYS A 77 -10.11 1.94 -2.87
N GLY A 78 -10.14 0.62 -3.03
CA GLY A 78 -11.36 -0.13 -3.28
C GLY A 78 -11.34 -1.46 -2.52
N VAL A 79 -12.53 -1.99 -2.27
CA VAL A 79 -12.75 -3.29 -1.63
C VAL A 79 -13.54 -4.18 -2.57
N LEU A 80 -13.09 -5.42 -2.74
CA LEU A 80 -13.80 -6.47 -3.47
C LEU A 80 -14.81 -7.13 -2.54
N CYS A 81 -16.02 -7.38 -3.05
CA CYS A 81 -17.08 -8.12 -2.35
C CYS A 81 -17.32 -7.68 -0.89
N PRO A 82 -17.62 -6.39 -0.64
CA PRO A 82 -17.88 -5.95 0.73
C PRO A 82 -19.12 -6.65 1.29
N GLU A 83 -19.05 -7.10 2.54
CA GLU A 83 -20.15 -7.81 3.23
C GLU A 83 -21.32 -6.87 3.56
N VAL A 84 -21.01 -5.59 3.73
CA VAL A 84 -21.97 -4.53 4.00
C VAL A 84 -21.78 -3.36 3.03
N LYS A 85 -22.82 -2.53 2.89
CA LYS A 85 -22.80 -1.38 1.97
C LYS A 85 -21.66 -0.38 2.27
N ASN A 86 -21.34 -0.23 3.55
CA ASN A 86 -20.38 0.74 4.06
C ASN A 86 -19.16 0.02 4.64
N TRP A 87 -17.97 0.39 4.19
CA TRP A 87 -16.70 -0.18 4.63
C TRP A 87 -15.66 0.92 4.82
N ARG A 88 -14.64 0.62 5.62
CA ARG A 88 -13.48 1.49 5.81
C ARG A 88 -12.18 0.71 5.84
N VAL A 89 -11.11 1.34 5.36
CA VAL A 89 -9.73 0.85 5.45
C VAL A 89 -8.87 1.94 6.06
N LYS A 90 -8.22 1.64 7.19
CA LYS A 90 -7.19 2.49 7.77
C LYS A 90 -5.84 2.04 7.25
N ALA A 91 -5.04 2.96 6.76
CA ALA A 91 -3.69 2.64 6.32
C ALA A 91 -2.68 3.74 6.67
N ASN A 92 -1.43 3.36 6.87
CA ASN A 92 -0.31 4.27 6.82
C ASN A 92 0.12 4.44 5.36
N VAL A 93 0.09 5.66 4.83
CA VAL A 93 0.43 5.94 3.43
C VAL A 93 1.67 6.82 3.34
N LYS A 94 2.60 6.39 2.49
CA LYS A 94 3.80 7.15 2.13
C LYS A 94 3.95 7.16 0.61
N PHE A 95 4.24 8.32 0.06
CA PHE A 95 4.69 8.47 -1.32
C PHE A 95 6.18 8.74 -1.39
N ILE A 96 6.80 8.35 -2.49
CA ILE A 96 8.16 8.71 -2.85
C ILE A 96 8.10 9.25 -4.27
N LEU A 97 8.52 10.49 -4.46
CA LEU A 97 8.75 11.04 -5.78
C LEU A 97 10.23 10.96 -6.10
N HIS A 98 10.59 10.24 -7.15
CA HIS A 98 11.99 10.02 -7.47
C HIS A 98 12.60 11.21 -8.20
N ASP A 99 13.77 11.62 -7.75
CA ASP A 99 14.69 12.44 -8.53
C ASP A 99 15.43 11.52 -9.52
N LEU A 100 15.25 11.78 -10.81
CA LEU A 100 15.81 11.02 -11.93
C LEU A 100 17.21 11.51 -12.35
N ASN A 101 17.70 12.58 -11.75
CA ASN A 101 19.10 13.02 -11.83
C ASN A 101 19.94 12.37 -10.73
N ASP A 102 19.42 12.29 -9.50
CA ASP A 102 20.06 11.60 -8.38
C ASP A 102 19.02 11.01 -7.41
N VAL A 103 18.94 9.67 -7.36
CA VAL A 103 17.96 8.96 -6.54
C VAL A 103 18.06 9.29 -5.05
N GLN A 104 19.22 9.71 -4.54
CA GLN A 104 19.38 10.09 -3.13
C GLN A 104 18.59 11.36 -2.76
N ASN A 105 18.23 12.19 -3.75
CA ASN A 105 17.44 13.41 -3.57
C ASN A 105 15.93 13.19 -3.80
N SER A 106 15.49 11.92 -3.91
CA SER A 106 14.06 11.59 -3.97
C SER A 106 13.32 12.15 -2.76
N VAL A 107 12.14 12.72 -2.98
CA VAL A 107 11.34 13.37 -1.93
C VAL A 107 10.31 12.39 -1.40
N GLU A 108 10.23 12.28 -0.08
CA GLU A 108 9.24 11.44 0.60
C GLU A 108 8.10 12.28 1.17
N TYR A 109 6.86 11.88 0.91
CA TYR A 109 5.67 12.50 1.48
C TYR A 109 4.96 11.49 2.39
N HIS A 110 4.88 11.81 3.67
CA HIS A 110 4.26 10.97 4.69
C HIS A 110 2.86 11.47 5.01
N CYS A 111 1.83 10.77 4.51
CA CYS A 111 0.44 11.08 4.83
C CYS A 111 0.05 10.60 6.24
N GLY A 112 0.85 9.68 6.81
CA GLY A 112 0.57 9.08 8.10
C GLY A 112 -0.64 8.14 8.04
N ASN A 113 -1.34 8.00 9.17
CA ASN A 113 -2.48 7.10 9.30
C ASN A 113 -3.75 7.79 8.80
N VAL A 114 -4.30 7.28 7.70
CA VAL A 114 -5.46 7.83 6.99
C VAL A 114 -6.56 6.80 6.86
N TRP A 115 -7.80 7.27 6.73
CA TRP A 115 -8.97 6.43 6.50
C TRP A 115 -9.47 6.58 5.07
N PHE A 116 -9.72 5.45 4.43
CA PHE A 116 -10.48 5.35 3.19
C PHE A 116 -11.87 4.82 3.53
N ASP A 117 -12.90 5.65 3.42
CA ASP A 117 -14.30 5.26 3.66
C ASP A 117 -15.16 5.51 2.42
N ASN A 118 -16.13 4.63 2.17
CA ASN A 118 -17.02 4.70 1.01
C ASN A 118 -18.40 5.31 1.34
N TYR A 119 -18.50 6.07 2.43
CA TYR A 119 -19.78 6.52 3.00
C TYR A 119 -20.50 7.52 2.11
N THR A 120 -19.74 8.32 1.35
CA THR A 120 -20.28 9.30 0.39
C THR A 120 -20.68 8.66 -0.95
N HIS A 121 -20.42 7.36 -1.13
CA HIS A 121 -20.50 6.64 -2.41
C HIS A 121 -19.56 7.17 -3.50
N GLU A 122 -18.74 8.18 -3.19
CA GLU A 122 -17.59 8.53 -4.00
C GLU A 122 -16.47 7.51 -3.78
N LYS A 123 -15.56 7.47 -4.75
CA LYS A 123 -14.43 6.56 -4.69
C LYS A 123 -13.46 7.04 -3.60
N PRO A 124 -13.18 6.24 -2.55
CA PRO A 124 -12.34 6.67 -1.43
C PRO A 124 -10.94 7.05 -1.91
N VAL A 125 -10.48 8.23 -1.50
CA VAL A 125 -9.25 8.85 -2.02
C VAL A 125 -8.54 9.66 -0.94
N ILE A 126 -7.22 9.61 -0.95
CA ILE A 126 -6.35 10.47 -0.15
C ILE A 126 -5.56 11.35 -1.10
N TYR A 127 -5.54 12.65 -0.79
CA TYR A 127 -4.75 13.66 -1.48
C TYR A 127 -3.59 14.07 -0.58
N GLN A 128 -2.40 14.18 -1.17
CA GLN A 128 -1.21 14.70 -0.53
C GLN A 128 -0.69 15.87 -1.34
N ASP A 129 -0.70 17.04 -0.73
CA ASP A 129 -0.13 18.25 -1.31
C ASP A 129 1.36 18.09 -1.52
N THR A 130 1.85 18.60 -2.65
CA THR A 130 3.27 18.75 -2.91
C THR A 130 3.65 20.22 -2.95
N ASN A 131 4.93 20.52 -2.78
CA ASN A 131 5.47 21.86 -3.02
C ASN A 131 5.93 22.05 -4.48
N ILE A 132 5.46 21.19 -5.38
CA ILE A 132 5.90 21.15 -6.77
C ILE A 132 4.86 21.90 -7.60
N SER A 133 5.30 22.98 -8.24
CA SER A 133 4.51 23.66 -9.25
C SER A 133 4.65 22.95 -10.61
N LEU A 134 3.76 23.28 -11.54
CA LEU A 134 3.87 22.78 -12.90
C LEU A 134 5.18 23.21 -13.59
N ASP A 135 5.64 24.43 -13.31
CA ASP A 135 6.89 24.96 -13.86
C ASP A 135 8.10 24.24 -13.28
N SER A 136 8.09 23.94 -11.99
CA SER A 136 9.15 23.14 -11.34
C SER A 136 9.14 21.68 -11.82
N LEU A 137 7.97 21.10 -12.10
CA LEU A 137 7.88 19.74 -12.63
C LEU A 137 8.58 19.59 -13.97
N LEU A 138 8.40 20.55 -14.87
CA LEU A 138 8.93 20.52 -16.24
C LEU A 138 10.34 21.08 -16.37
N ASN A 139 10.93 21.56 -15.29
CA ASN A 139 12.30 22.03 -15.29
C ASN A 139 13.27 20.88 -14.96
N ASP A 140 13.99 20.44 -15.98
CA ASP A 140 14.95 19.33 -15.94
C ASP A 140 16.01 19.46 -14.82
N SER A 141 16.31 20.68 -14.34
CA SER A 141 17.26 20.88 -13.25
C SER A 141 16.80 20.28 -11.92
N PHE A 142 15.48 20.14 -11.70
CA PHE A 142 14.92 19.56 -10.47
C PHE A 142 14.81 18.04 -10.49
N GLY A 143 14.97 17.39 -11.65
CA GLY A 143 15.03 15.93 -11.74
C GLY A 143 13.71 15.18 -11.57
N TYR A 144 12.57 15.84 -11.37
CA TYR A 144 11.27 15.17 -11.26
C TYR A 144 10.81 14.51 -12.57
N VAL A 145 11.23 15.09 -13.71
CA VAL A 145 10.96 14.58 -15.05
C VAL A 145 12.27 14.48 -15.81
N LYS A 146 12.46 13.37 -16.51
CA LYS A 146 13.59 13.13 -17.41
C LYS A 146 13.13 12.25 -18.55
N ASP A 147 13.58 12.54 -19.77
CA ASP A 147 13.15 11.82 -20.99
C ASP A 147 11.61 11.74 -21.11
N ASN A 148 10.93 12.82 -20.72
CA ASN A 148 9.47 12.94 -20.70
C ASN A 148 8.75 11.93 -19.77
N MET A 149 9.46 11.41 -18.77
CA MET A 149 8.99 10.43 -17.80
C MET A 149 9.15 10.95 -16.37
N MET A 150 8.17 10.67 -15.51
CA MET A 150 8.23 10.84 -14.06
C MET A 150 8.16 9.47 -13.40
N ARG A 151 8.81 9.27 -12.25
CA ARG A 151 8.68 8.04 -11.47
C ARG A 151 8.23 8.35 -10.05
N MET A 152 7.14 7.71 -9.63
CA MET A 152 6.68 7.76 -8.24
C MET A 152 6.50 6.36 -7.68
N ALA A 153 6.67 6.23 -6.37
CA ALA A 153 6.36 5.02 -5.64
C ALA A 153 5.42 5.32 -4.48
N THR A 154 4.70 4.30 -4.02
CA THR A 154 3.85 4.39 -2.82
C THR A 154 4.03 3.14 -1.98
N ASP A 155 4.13 3.33 -0.67
CA ASP A 155 4.09 2.30 0.38
C ASP A 155 2.82 2.52 1.21
N ILE A 156 1.94 1.50 1.24
CA ILE A 156 0.65 1.53 1.93
C ILE A 156 0.61 0.35 2.89
N ARG A 157 0.45 0.61 4.19
CA ARG A 157 0.37 -0.43 5.23
C ARG A 157 -1.03 -0.43 5.81
N VAL A 158 -1.79 -1.48 5.59
CA VAL A 158 -3.14 -1.60 6.12
C VAL A 158 -3.06 -1.90 7.62
N LEU A 159 -3.71 -1.08 8.42
CA LEU A 159 -3.70 -1.13 9.87
C LEU A 159 -4.99 -1.73 10.42
N GLU A 160 -6.12 -1.41 9.78
CA GLU A 160 -7.45 -1.75 10.26
C GLU A 160 -8.45 -1.79 9.10
N VAL A 161 -9.46 -2.65 9.19
CA VAL A 161 -10.55 -2.74 8.22
C VAL A 161 -11.90 -2.86 8.94
N GLU A 162 -12.94 -2.30 8.35
CA GLU A 162 -14.31 -2.40 8.83
C GLU A 162 -15.27 -2.67 7.67
N GLY A 163 -16.30 -3.50 7.91
CA GLY A 163 -17.36 -3.76 6.94
C GLY A 163 -17.06 -4.83 5.89
N PHE A 164 -15.93 -5.54 6.01
CA PHE A 164 -15.60 -6.71 5.22
C PHE A 164 -14.50 -7.53 5.90
N HIS A 165 -14.44 -8.83 5.60
CA HIS A 165 -13.32 -9.66 5.99
C HIS A 165 -12.09 -9.41 5.11
N GLN A 166 -10.94 -9.12 5.72
CA GLN A 166 -9.63 -9.14 5.07
C GLN A 166 -8.79 -10.28 5.64
N PRO A 167 -8.41 -11.29 4.83
CA PRO A 167 -7.54 -12.36 5.30
C PRO A 167 -6.19 -11.81 5.77
N THR A 168 -5.68 -12.33 6.91
CA THR A 168 -4.37 -11.98 7.43
C THR A 168 -3.27 -12.45 6.48
N VAL A 169 -2.39 -11.54 6.06
CA VAL A 169 -1.24 -11.83 5.23
C VAL A 169 -0.10 -12.34 6.11
N VAL A 170 0.10 -13.65 6.12
CA VAL A 170 1.29 -14.26 6.74
C VAL A 170 2.47 -14.03 5.78
N ASN A 171 3.48 -13.26 6.19
CA ASN A 171 4.70 -13.10 5.39
C ASN A 171 5.56 -14.35 5.54
N TYR A 172 5.28 -15.35 4.71
CA TYR A 172 5.77 -16.71 4.81
C TYR A 172 7.24 -16.94 4.43
N ARG A 173 7.96 -15.88 4.04
CA ARG A 173 9.35 -15.95 3.58
C ARG A 173 10.38 -15.68 4.68
N VAL A 174 9.93 -15.27 5.87
CA VAL A 174 10.80 -15.07 7.03
C VAL A 174 10.36 -16.06 8.10
N PRO A 175 11.26 -16.94 8.59
CA PRO A 175 10.91 -17.86 9.65
C PRO A 175 10.58 -17.08 10.93
N PRO A 176 9.61 -17.52 11.75
CA PRO A 176 9.39 -16.97 13.08
C PRO A 176 10.71 -16.95 13.87
N ALA A 177 10.92 -15.90 14.67
CA ALA A 177 12.15 -15.74 15.46
C ALA A 177 12.33 -16.89 16.48
N ASP A 178 11.22 -17.42 17.00
CA ASP A 178 11.21 -18.59 17.88
C ASP A 178 10.94 -19.89 17.06
N PRO A 179 11.90 -20.83 17.03
CA PRO A 179 11.77 -22.11 16.33
C PRO A 179 10.60 -22.98 16.80
N PHE A 180 10.11 -22.79 18.04
CA PHE A 180 8.97 -23.53 18.57
C PHE A 180 7.71 -23.32 17.71
N TYR A 181 7.52 -22.08 17.25
CA TYR A 181 6.40 -21.69 16.41
C TYR A 181 6.64 -21.97 14.92
N LYS A 182 7.79 -22.49 14.53
CA LYS A 182 8.09 -22.83 13.14
C LYS A 182 7.28 -24.04 12.68
N GLN A 183 6.41 -23.84 11.70
CA GLN A 183 5.81 -24.90 10.90
C GLN A 183 6.29 -24.75 9.46
N LEU A 184 6.91 -25.81 8.94
CA LEU A 184 7.32 -25.88 7.55
C LEU A 184 6.19 -26.51 6.75
N CYS A 185 5.66 -25.77 5.79
CA CYS A 185 4.77 -26.30 4.77
C CYS A 185 5.52 -26.32 3.44
N LYS A 186 5.49 -27.46 2.76
CA LYS A 186 5.95 -27.54 1.37
C LYS A 186 4.78 -27.20 0.47
N PHE A 187 4.90 -26.10 -0.26
CA PHE A 187 3.96 -25.74 -1.32
C PHE A 187 4.74 -25.67 -2.63
N SER A 188 4.65 -26.75 -3.42
CA SER A 188 5.54 -27.05 -4.54
C SER A 188 7.02 -27.16 -4.11
N ASP A 189 7.95 -26.60 -4.88
CA ASP A 189 9.41 -26.65 -4.65
C ASP A 189 9.91 -25.60 -3.64
N GLU A 190 9.03 -24.75 -3.11
CA GLU A 190 9.37 -23.74 -2.10
C GLU A 190 9.05 -24.22 -0.67
N GLU A 191 9.99 -24.00 0.24
CA GLU A 191 9.78 -24.18 1.68
C GLU A 191 9.15 -22.91 2.27
N ILE A 192 7.94 -23.06 2.83
CA ILE A 192 7.13 -21.97 3.36
C ILE A 192 7.11 -22.06 4.88
N TYR A 193 7.35 -20.93 5.56
CA TYR A 193 7.27 -20.84 7.03
C TYR A 193 5.90 -20.32 7.46
N ILE A 194 5.23 -21.07 8.34
CA ILE A 194 3.99 -20.70 9.00
C ILE A 194 4.23 -20.67 10.50
N ASN A 195 3.71 -19.67 11.21
CA ASN A 195 3.71 -19.67 12.66
C ASN A 195 2.60 -20.62 13.17
N LYS A 196 2.95 -21.65 13.97
CA LYS A 196 2.00 -22.64 14.53
C LYS A 196 0.84 -22.01 15.31
N ALA A 197 1.05 -20.86 15.95
CA ALA A 197 -0.02 -20.16 16.66
C ALA A 197 -1.11 -19.64 15.71
N VAL A 198 -0.75 -19.32 14.47
CA VAL A 198 -1.67 -18.94 13.40
C VAL A 198 -2.43 -20.18 12.91
N SER A 199 -1.76 -21.31 12.71
CA SER A 199 -2.42 -22.59 12.37
C SER A 199 -3.48 -23.01 13.39
N LEU A 200 -3.20 -22.86 14.69
CA LEU A 200 -4.13 -23.26 15.75
C LEU A 200 -5.37 -22.34 15.87
N GLN A 201 -5.26 -21.07 15.50
CA GLN A 201 -6.43 -20.17 15.38
C GLN A 201 -7.21 -20.40 14.09
N LEU A 202 -6.52 -20.81 13.00
CA LEU A 202 -7.14 -21.14 11.72
C LEU A 202 -7.83 -22.51 11.72
N ASP A 203 -7.43 -23.47 12.56
CA ASP A 203 -8.19 -24.73 12.73
C ASP A 203 -9.59 -24.51 13.34
N THR A 204 -9.83 -23.35 13.96
CA THR A 204 -11.17 -22.94 14.43
C THR A 204 -11.93 -22.05 13.45
N ALA A 205 -11.30 -21.60 12.36
CA ALA A 205 -11.89 -20.73 11.36
C ALA A 205 -11.57 -21.29 9.97
N GLU A 206 -12.52 -22.01 9.37
CA GLU A 206 -12.43 -22.45 7.98
C GLU A 206 -11.89 -21.32 7.09
N ASN A 207 -10.90 -21.65 6.26
CA ASN A 207 -10.45 -20.98 5.02
C ASN A 207 -9.00 -20.44 5.04
N ILE A 208 -8.14 -21.10 4.26
CA ILE A 208 -6.88 -20.55 3.76
C ILE A 208 -6.92 -20.56 2.23
N ASN A 209 -6.79 -19.39 1.60
CA ASN A 209 -6.46 -19.26 0.18
C ASN A 209 -4.98 -18.93 0.04
N TYR A 210 -4.20 -19.92 -0.42
CA TYR A 210 -2.77 -19.78 -0.71
C TYR A 210 -2.57 -19.26 -2.13
N PHE A 211 -1.97 -18.08 -2.34
CA PHE A 211 -1.38 -17.79 -3.65
C PHE A 211 -0.11 -16.93 -3.62
N SER A 212 0.88 -17.42 -4.36
CA SER A 212 2.10 -16.75 -4.78
C SER A 212 1.86 -15.92 -6.05
N ARG A 213 2.38 -14.68 -6.02
CA ARG A 213 2.92 -13.86 -7.13
C ARG A 213 2.12 -13.65 -8.43
N SER A 214 2.15 -12.39 -8.86
CA SER A 214 2.88 -12.02 -10.09
C SER A 214 4.01 -11.07 -9.71
#